data_AF-A0A3D2RPW5-F1
#
_entry.id   AF-A0A3D2RPW5-F1
#
_cell.length_a   1.000
_cell.length_b   1.000
_cell.length_c   1.000
_cell.angle_alpha   90.00
_cell.angle_beta   90.00
_cell.angle_gamma   90.00
#
_symmetry.space_group_name_H-M   'P 1'
#
loop_
_entity.id
_entity.type
_entity.pdbx_description
1 polymer ?
#
loop_
_entity_poly.entity_id
_entity_poly.type
_entity_poly.pdbx_seq_one_letter_code
_entity_poly.pdbx_strand_id
1 'polypeptide(L)' 'DWLENIRDWCISRQIWWGHRIPAWTHKQTGEVIVSKDPPANAEDYEQDPDVLDTWF' A
#
# COMPACT_ATOMS: atom_id res chain seq x y z
N ASP A 1 27.44 -13.49 4.16
CA ASP A 1 27.02 -12.63 3.04
C ASP A 1 25.83 -11.73 3.41
N TRP A 2 25.56 -10.65 2.66
CA TRP A 2 24.47 -9.68 2.94
C TRP A 2 23.07 -10.29 2.73
N LEU A 3 22.92 -11.10 1.68
CA LEU A 3 21.65 -11.77 1.35
C LEU A 3 21.26 -12.87 2.34
N GLU A 4 22.23 -13.44 3.06
CA GLU A 4 22.00 -14.56 3.97
C GLU A 4 21.33 -14.16 5.30
N ASN A 5 21.37 -12.87 5.66
CA ASN A 5 20.84 -12.36 6.94
C ASN A 5 19.91 -11.14 6.73
N ILE A 6 19.28 -11.05 5.56
CA ILE A 6 18.32 -9.98 5.28
C ILE A 6 17.11 -10.08 6.22
N ARG A 7 16.56 -8.93 6.58
CA ARG A 7 15.32 -8.81 7.39
C ARG A 7 14.23 -8.18 6.53
N ASP A 8 12.99 -8.37 6.97
CA ASP A 8 11.84 -7.73 6.34
C ASP A 8 12.04 -6.23 6.23
N TRP A 9 11.82 -5.73 5.02
CA TRP A 9 11.91 -4.31 4.73
C TRP A 9 10.52 -3.70 4.79
N CYS A 10 10.30 -2.82 5.75
CA CYS A 10 9.10 -2.00 5.78
C CYS A 10 9.15 -0.98 4.63
N ILE A 11 8.35 -1.23 3.59
CA ILE A 11 8.24 -0.39 2.39
C ILE A 11 7.18 0.72 2.50
N SER A 12 6.36 0.73 3.57
CA SER A 12 5.35 1.77 3.81
C SER A 12 5.97 3.04 4.40
N ARG A 13 5.54 4.21 3.93
CA ARG A 13 6.03 5.52 4.39
C ARG A 13 4.86 6.51 4.57
N GLN A 14 4.73 7.04 5.79
CA GLN A 14 3.81 8.13 6.15
C GLN A 14 4.37 9.49 5.70
N ILE A 15 4.56 9.68 4.40
CA ILE A 15 5.04 10.93 3.79
C ILE A 15 4.12 11.34 2.65
N TRP A 16 4.18 12.62 2.26
CA TRP A 16 3.24 13.21 1.30
C TRP A 16 3.65 12.98 -0.16
N TRP A 17 4.94 12.80 -0.42
CA TRP A 17 5.48 12.67 -1.77
C TRP A 17 6.01 11.26 -2.01
N GLY A 18 5.42 10.59 -2.99
CA GLY A 18 5.82 9.25 -3.41
C GLY A 18 4.70 8.56 -4.20
N HIS A 19 4.97 7.33 -4.63
CA HIS A 19 3.95 6.50 -5.27
C HIS A 19 3.00 5.96 -4.20
N ARG A 20 1.72 6.36 -4.25
CA ARG A 20 0.72 5.89 -3.30
C ARG A 20 0.55 4.38 -3.37
N ILE A 21 0.43 3.72 -2.21
CA ILE A 21 0.27 2.27 -2.15
C ILE A 21 -1.07 1.87 -2.83
N PRO A 22 -1.07 0.89 -3.75
CA PRO A 22 -2.26 0.47 -4.48
C PRO A 22 -3.12 -0.53 -3.67
N ALA A 23 -3.27 -0.29 -2.37
CA ALA A 23 -4.09 -1.09 -1.47
C ALA A 23 -5.36 -0.32 -1.10
N TRP A 24 -6.50 -1.00 -1.14
CA TRP A 24 -7.81 -0.42 -0.89
C TRP A 24 -8.53 -1.23 0.18
N THR A 25 -9.05 -0.56 1.21
CA THR A 25 -9.76 -1.21 2.32
C THR A 25 -11.24 -0.88 2.24
N HIS A 26 -12.09 -1.91 2.25
CA HIS A 26 -13.54 -1.72 2.25
C HIS A 26 -14.01 -1.14 3.59
N LYS A 27 -14.75 -0.03 3.55
CA LYS A 27 -15.12 0.77 4.73
C LYS A 27 -15.99 0.03 5.75
N GLN A 28 -16.74 -0.99 5.32
CA GLN A 28 -17.66 -1.73 6.20
C GLN A 28 -17.13 -3.10 6.63
N THR A 29 -16.44 -3.81 5.74
CA THR A 29 -16.00 -5.20 5.98
C THR A 29 -14.53 -5.27 6.42
N GLY A 30 -13.73 -4.25 6.15
CA GLY A 30 -12.28 -4.26 6.36
C GLY A 30 -11.53 -5.15 5.36
N GLU A 31 -12.19 -5.64 4.32
CA GLU A 31 -11.53 -6.42 3.26
C GLU A 31 -10.52 -5.55 2.51
N VAL A 32 -9.31 -6.08 2.32
CA VAL A 32 -8.24 -5.41 1.59
C VAL A 32 -8.09 -6.01 0.20
N ILE A 33 -8.10 -5.15 -0.81
CA ILE A 33 -7.81 -5.52 -2.19
C ILE A 33 -6.59 -4.73 -2.69
N VAL A 34 -5.82 -5.34 -3.59
CA VAL A 34 -4.61 -4.70 -4.18
C VAL A 34 -4.81 -4.57 -5.69
N SER A 35 -4.88 -3.33 -6.16
CA SER A 35 -5.10 -3.01 -7.57
C SER A 35 -4.55 -1.63 -7.89
N LYS A 36 -3.90 -1.49 -9.06
CA LYS A 36 -3.41 -0.20 -9.56
C LYS A 36 -4.55 0.76 -9.84
N ASP A 37 -5.64 0.23 -10.39
CA ASP A 37 -6.85 0.99 -10.68
C ASP A 37 -7.84 0.87 -9.51
N PRO A 38 -8.66 1.91 -9.26
CA PRO A 38 -9.71 1.84 -8.24
C PRO A 38 -10.69 0.68 -8.49
N PRO A 39 -11.21 0.04 -7.44
CA PRO A 39 -12.28 -0.94 -7.59
C PRO A 39 -13.54 -0.32 -8.21
N ALA A 40 -14.39 -1.16 -8.82
CA ALA A 40 -15.60 -0.71 -9.50
C ALA A 40 -16.55 0.08 -8.58
N ASN A 41 -16.61 -0.26 -7.28
CA ASN A 41 -17.34 0.44 -6.24
C ASN A 41 -16.41 1.25 -5.33
N ALA A 42 -15.54 2.08 -5.91
CA ALA A 42 -14.54 2.87 -5.18
C ALA A 42 -15.09 3.72 -4.03
N GLU A 43 -16.37 4.11 -4.05
CA GLU A 43 -17.01 4.85 -2.94
C GLU A 43 -17.05 4.04 -1.63
N ASP A 44 -17.09 2.71 -1.71
CA ASP A 44 -17.10 1.83 -0.55
C ASP A 44 -15.69 1.53 -0.02
N TYR A 45 -14.65 1.98 -0.73
CA TYR A 45 -13.25 1.70 -0.39
C TYR A 45 -12.50 2.97 -0.01
N GLU A 46 -11.47 2.81 0.80
CA GLU A 46 -10.49 3.83 1.11
C GLU A 46 -9.10 3.32 0.69
N GLN A 47 -8.42 4.09 -0.16
CA GLN A 47 -7.04 3.76 -0.55
C GLN A 47 -6.08 4.11 0.59
N ASP A 48 -5.07 3.26 0.80
CA ASP A 48 -4.02 3.48 1.79
C ASP A 48 -3.39 4.88 1.64
N PRO A 49 -3.29 5.68 2.71
CA PRO A 49 -2.72 7.03 2.65
C PRO A 49 -1.18 7.03 2.50
N ASP A 50 -0.51 5.91 2.78
CA ASP A 50 0.95 5.82 2.70
C ASP A 50 1.44 5.76 1.25
N VAL A 51 2.71 6.09 1.08
CA VAL A 51 3.45 5.92 -0.17
C VAL A 51 4.52 4.85 -0.02
N LEU A 52 4.93 4.30 -1.17
CA LEU A 52 6.03 3.36 -1.26
C LEU A 52 7.37 4.07 -1.00
N ASP A 53 8.30 3.34 -0.39
CA ASP A 53 9.69 3.76 -0.28
C ASP A 53 10.30 4.02 -1.66
N THR A 54 11.16 5.04 -1.77
CA THR A 54 11.81 5.45 -3.02
C THR A 54 12.73 4.40 -3.63
N TRP A 55 13.15 3.40 -2.85
CA TRP A 55 13.97 2.28 -3.33
C TRP A 55 13.14 1.12 -3.89
N PHE A 56 11.80 1.21 -3.87
CA PHE A 56 10.87 0.19 -4.36
C PHE A 56 10.45 0.43 -5.82
#